data_AF-A0A3D5K081-F1
#
_entry.id   AF-A0A3D5K081-F1
#
_cell.length_a   1.000
_cell.length_b   1.000
_cell.length_c   1.000
_cell.angle_alpha   90.00
_cell.angle_beta   90.00
_cell.angle_gamma   90.00
#
_symmetry.space_group_name_H-M   'P 1'
#
loop_
_entity.id
_entity.type
_entity.pdbx_description
1 polymer ?
#
loop_
_entity_poly.entity_id
_entity_poly.type
_entity_poly.pdbx_seq_one_letter_code
_entity_poly.pdbx_strand_id
1 'polypeptide(L)'
;KNSPYRDRSPEENLELFERMRDGEFEDGTRVLRAKIDMASPNLHMRDPVLYRIRKTQHHRTGDKWCIYPMYDFTHCLSDSIEGITHSLCTLEFEVHRPLYDWVLDNVEVHCHPRQIEFARLNLTYTVLSKRKLLSLLQEGHVDGWDDPRMPTVSGLRRRGYTPASIRSFCKTIGLTKFNSLTDVALLEHSIRQDLNETAERRLAVLRPLKVVITNFEEGKVEQLEAVNNPKNPEAGTRT
;
A
#
# COMPACT_ATOMS: atom_id res chain seq x y z
N LYS A 1 -13.46 -6.86 32.33
CA LYS A 1 -13.88 -8.11 33.03
C LYS A 1 -13.32 -9.30 32.27
N ASN A 2 -12.78 -10.31 32.95
CA ASN A 2 -12.25 -11.51 32.32
C ASN A 2 -13.36 -12.33 31.66
N SER A 3 -13.01 -13.05 30.59
CA SER A 3 -13.85 -14.10 30.03
C SER A 3 -14.08 -15.19 31.07
N PRO A 4 -15.28 -15.79 31.18
CA PRO A 4 -15.50 -16.94 32.06
C PRO A 4 -14.64 -18.15 31.67
N TYR A 5 -14.13 -18.19 30.44
CA TYR A 5 -13.29 -19.26 29.91
C TYR A 5 -11.78 -18.96 30.03
N ARG A 6 -11.39 -17.87 30.72
CA ARG A 6 -10.00 -17.44 30.80
C ARG A 6 -9.12 -18.42 31.57
N ASP A 7 -9.69 -19.15 32.53
CA ASP A 7 -8.96 -19.99 33.49
C ASP A 7 -9.11 -21.50 33.22
N ARG A 8 -9.43 -21.88 31.98
CA ARG A 8 -9.31 -23.26 31.49
C ARG A 8 -7.89 -23.79 31.67
N SER A 9 -7.75 -25.09 31.90
CA SER A 9 -6.44 -25.72 31.99
C SER A 9 -5.73 -25.73 30.63
N PRO A 10 -4.39 -25.85 30.59
CA PRO A 10 -3.65 -26.01 29.34
C PRO A 10 -4.16 -27.17 28.48
N GLU A 11 -4.54 -28.28 29.10
CA GLU A 11 -5.02 -29.50 28.43
C GLU A 11 -6.37 -29.26 27.75
N GLU A 12 -7.32 -28.63 28.45
CA GLU A 12 -8.62 -28.27 27.86
C GLU A 12 -8.45 -27.29 26.69
N ASN A 13 -7.54 -26.32 26.81
CA ASN A 13 -7.28 -25.36 25.73
C ASN A 13 -6.66 -26.03 24.51
N LEU A 14 -5.74 -26.97 24.70
CA LEU A 14 -5.12 -27.71 23.60
C LEU A 14 -6.14 -28.56 22.85
N GLU A 15 -6.96 -29.33 23.56
CA GLU A 15 -8.03 -30.15 22.97
C GLU A 15 -9.00 -29.26 22.16
N LEU A 16 -9.48 -28.16 22.75
CA LEU A 16 -10.41 -27.26 22.07
C LEU A 16 -9.79 -26.62 20.83
N PHE A 17 -8.50 -26.29 20.85
CA PHE A 17 -7.83 -25.69 19.71
C PHE A 17 -7.61 -26.68 18.56
N GLU A 18 -7.31 -27.94 18.86
CA GLU A 18 -7.25 -29.01 17.87
C GLU A 18 -8.62 -29.22 17.21
N ARG A 19 -9.68 -29.28 18.00
CA ARG A 19 -11.06 -29.41 17.49
C ARG A 19 -11.50 -28.20 16.66
N MET A 20 -11.00 -26.99 16.97
CA MET A 20 -11.18 -25.82 16.11
C MET A 20 -10.50 -26.01 14.75
N ARG A 21 -9.27 -26.51 14.73
CA ARG A 21 -8.51 -26.81 13.50
C ARG A 21 -9.17 -27.92 12.69
N ASP A 22 -9.76 -28.90 13.35
CA ASP A 22 -10.40 -30.06 12.70
C ASP A 22 -11.84 -29.75 12.23
N GLY A 23 -12.31 -28.52 12.44
CA GLY A 23 -13.55 -28.00 11.84
C GLY A 23 -14.84 -28.35 12.60
N GLU A 24 -14.73 -28.86 13.83
CA GLU A 24 -15.88 -29.27 14.65
C GLU A 24 -16.80 -28.12 15.09
N PHE A 25 -16.33 -26.88 14.96
CA PHE A 25 -17.06 -25.70 15.42
C PHE A 25 -17.41 -24.76 14.26
N GLU A 26 -18.55 -24.09 14.37
CA GLU A 26 -19.01 -23.11 13.39
C GLU A 26 -18.29 -21.76 13.50
N ASP A 27 -18.35 -20.98 12.42
CA ASP A 27 -17.76 -19.65 12.33
C ASP A 27 -18.22 -18.75 13.49
N GLY A 28 -17.26 -18.06 14.14
CA GLY A 28 -17.53 -17.11 15.22
C GLY A 28 -17.90 -17.73 16.57
N THR A 29 -18.04 -19.07 16.67
CA THR A 29 -18.42 -19.71 17.95
C THR A 29 -17.27 -19.73 18.96
N ARG A 30 -16.01 -19.82 18.50
CA ARG A 30 -14.81 -19.89 19.33
C ARG A 30 -13.63 -19.17 18.68
N VAL A 31 -12.72 -18.70 19.51
CA VAL A 31 -11.46 -18.05 19.13
C VAL A 31 -10.36 -18.45 20.10
N LEU A 32 -9.12 -18.52 19.62
CA LEU A 32 -7.94 -18.60 20.49
C LEU A 32 -7.54 -17.18 20.87
N ARG A 33 -7.27 -16.91 22.15
CA ARG A 33 -6.85 -15.60 22.65
C ARG A 33 -5.55 -15.71 23.43
N ALA A 34 -4.69 -14.70 23.32
CA ALA A 34 -3.58 -14.56 24.25
C ALA A 34 -4.12 -14.22 25.65
N LYS A 35 -3.42 -14.70 26.67
CA LYS A 35 -3.74 -14.42 28.08
C LYS A 35 -2.76 -13.38 28.60
N ILE A 36 -3.12 -12.10 28.51
CA ILE A 36 -2.25 -10.95 28.83
C ILE A 36 -2.87 -10.18 30.00
N ASP A 37 -3.44 -9.01 29.77
CA ASP A 37 -4.00 -8.16 30.82
C ASP A 37 -5.28 -7.44 30.35
N MET A 38 -6.42 -7.90 30.86
CA MET A 38 -7.73 -7.30 30.59
C MET A 38 -7.91 -5.89 31.20
N ALA A 39 -7.04 -5.46 32.12
CA ALA A 39 -7.04 -4.13 32.71
C ALA A 39 -6.10 -3.14 31.99
N SER A 40 -5.33 -3.60 31.01
CA SER A 40 -4.33 -2.77 30.33
C SER A 40 -4.94 -1.49 29.75
N PRO A 41 -4.26 -0.33 29.84
CA PRO A 41 -4.70 0.88 29.15
C PRO A 41 -4.62 0.71 27.62
N ASN A 42 -3.75 -0.18 27.12
CA ASN A 42 -3.69 -0.54 25.72
C ASN A 42 -4.74 -1.62 25.40
N LEU A 43 -5.71 -1.28 24.55
CA LEU A 43 -6.77 -2.21 24.12
C LEU A 43 -6.22 -3.47 23.45
N HIS A 44 -5.10 -3.37 22.73
CA HIS A 44 -4.48 -4.52 22.06
C HIS A 44 -3.87 -5.53 23.03
N MET A 45 -3.61 -5.13 24.27
CA MET A 45 -3.11 -6.02 25.32
C MET A 45 -4.23 -6.69 26.12
N ARG A 46 -5.51 -6.39 25.82
CA ARG A 46 -6.66 -6.97 26.51
C ARG A 46 -7.06 -8.32 25.92
N ASP A 47 -6.24 -9.33 26.20
CA ASP A 47 -6.36 -10.71 25.72
C ASP A 47 -6.69 -10.75 24.21
N PRO A 48 -5.81 -10.29 23.31
CA PRO A 48 -6.09 -10.21 21.88
C PRO A 48 -6.38 -11.58 21.28
N VAL A 49 -7.20 -11.60 20.23
CA VAL A 49 -7.50 -12.83 19.47
C VAL A 49 -6.28 -13.21 18.64
N LEU A 50 -5.86 -14.46 18.72
CA LEU A 50 -4.75 -15.03 17.95
C LEU A 50 -5.24 -15.81 16.73
N TYR A 51 -6.31 -16.60 16.88
CA TYR A 51 -6.93 -17.37 15.80
C TYR A 51 -8.44 -17.24 15.84
N ARG A 52 -9.04 -17.27 14.65
CA ARG A 52 -10.50 -17.36 14.46
C ARG A 52 -10.87 -18.50 13.52
N ILE A 53 -12.05 -19.06 13.72
CA ILE A 53 -12.66 -20.00 12.77
C ILE A 53 -13.23 -19.21 11.59
N ARG A 54 -12.91 -19.66 10.37
CA ARG A 54 -13.51 -19.18 9.13
C ARG A 54 -13.48 -20.29 8.09
N LYS A 55 -14.59 -20.98 7.87
CA LYS A 55 -14.73 -22.06 6.87
C LYS A 55 -14.85 -21.50 5.44
N THR A 56 -13.75 -20.98 4.90
CA THR A 56 -13.69 -20.43 3.54
C THR A 56 -12.42 -20.89 2.82
N GLN A 57 -12.52 -21.08 1.51
CA GLN A 57 -11.39 -21.47 0.68
C GLN A 57 -10.35 -20.35 0.63
N HIS A 58 -9.09 -20.68 0.93
CA HIS A 58 -7.98 -19.74 0.84
C HIS A 58 -7.24 -19.86 -0.49
N HIS A 59 -6.95 -18.72 -1.11
CA HIS A 59 -6.39 -18.67 -2.46
C HIS A 59 -5.04 -19.40 -2.65
N ARG A 60 -4.24 -19.63 -1.60
CA ARG A 60 -2.98 -20.40 -1.66
C ARG A 60 -3.07 -21.82 -1.10
N THR A 61 -3.93 -22.04 -0.10
CA THR A 61 -3.94 -23.27 0.70
C THR A 61 -5.21 -24.08 0.51
N GLY A 62 -6.11 -23.63 -0.37
CA GLY A 62 -7.41 -24.25 -0.61
C GLY A 62 -8.20 -24.38 0.70
N ASP A 63 -8.76 -25.57 0.91
CA ASP A 63 -9.58 -25.91 2.08
C ASP A 63 -8.79 -26.61 3.19
N LYS A 64 -7.45 -26.56 3.15
CA LYS A 64 -6.58 -27.20 4.16
C LYS A 64 -6.81 -26.66 5.57
N TRP A 65 -7.22 -25.40 5.71
CA TRP A 65 -7.37 -24.73 6.99
C TRP A 65 -8.77 -24.13 7.13
N CYS A 66 -9.41 -24.36 8.26
CA CYS A 66 -10.65 -23.69 8.66
C CYS A 66 -10.45 -22.70 9.82
N ILE A 67 -9.23 -22.57 10.33
CA ILE A 67 -8.82 -21.54 11.29
C ILE A 67 -7.72 -20.67 10.68
N TYR A 68 -7.79 -19.37 10.94
CA TYR A 68 -6.85 -18.41 10.38
C TYR A 68 -6.29 -17.52 11.49
N PRO A 69 -4.97 -17.27 11.49
CA PRO A 69 -4.36 -16.41 12.47
C PRO A 69 -4.75 -14.94 12.23
N MET A 70 -4.68 -14.16 13.29
CA MET A 70 -4.88 -12.71 13.26
C MET A 70 -3.58 -11.99 12.87
N TYR A 71 -3.72 -10.76 12.39
CA TYR A 71 -2.60 -9.93 11.91
C TYR A 71 -1.48 -9.82 12.97
N ASP A 72 -1.81 -9.42 14.19
CA ASP A 72 -0.81 -9.17 15.25
C ASP A 72 0.01 -10.40 15.63
N PHE A 73 -0.61 -11.59 15.56
CA PHE A 73 0.09 -12.85 15.80
C PHE A 73 0.95 -13.28 14.60
N THR A 74 0.49 -13.01 13.39
CA THR A 74 1.19 -13.42 12.16
C THR A 74 2.37 -12.51 11.85
N HIS A 75 2.21 -11.19 12.01
CA HIS A 75 3.16 -10.19 11.54
C HIS A 75 4.54 -10.36 12.17
N CYS A 76 4.60 -10.37 13.52
CA CYS A 76 5.85 -10.53 14.26
C CYS A 76 6.52 -11.89 14.03
N LEU A 77 5.74 -12.98 13.97
CA LEU A 77 6.28 -14.31 13.74
C LEU A 77 6.81 -14.46 12.31
N SER A 78 6.12 -13.90 11.31
CA SER A 78 6.64 -13.86 9.93
C SER A 78 7.94 -13.07 9.86
N ASP A 79 8.01 -11.89 10.49
CA ASP A 79 9.23 -11.08 10.52
C ASP A 79 10.40 -11.86 11.16
N SER A 80 10.15 -12.60 12.25
CA SER A 80 11.17 -13.42 12.89
C SER A 80 11.62 -14.60 12.02
N ILE A 81 10.66 -15.32 11.41
CA ILE A 81 10.94 -16.47 10.53
C ILE A 81 11.75 -16.03 9.30
N GLU A 82 11.46 -14.85 8.75
CA GLU A 82 12.16 -14.28 7.59
C GLU A 82 13.48 -13.57 7.95
N GLY A 83 13.83 -13.48 9.24
CA GLY A 83 15.07 -12.86 9.69
C GLY A 83 15.09 -11.33 9.51
N ILE A 84 13.92 -10.69 9.56
CA ILE A 84 13.79 -9.24 9.42
C ILE A 84 14.52 -8.54 10.57
N THR A 85 15.24 -7.48 10.24
CA THR A 85 15.93 -6.65 11.24
C THR A 85 15.10 -5.44 11.65
N HIS A 86 14.48 -4.77 10.66
CA HIS A 86 13.70 -3.55 10.84
C HIS A 86 12.35 -3.72 10.14
N SER A 87 11.30 -3.95 10.92
CA SER A 87 9.92 -4.05 10.42
C SER A 87 9.32 -2.65 10.32
N LEU A 88 9.22 -2.13 9.10
CA LEU A 88 8.79 -0.75 8.85
C LEU A 88 7.29 -0.70 8.54
N CYS A 89 6.50 -0.02 9.37
CA CYS A 89 5.05 0.09 9.21
C CYS A 89 4.55 1.53 9.43
N THR A 90 3.24 1.76 9.31
CA THR A 90 2.68 3.10 9.51
C THR A 90 2.29 3.36 10.97
N LEU A 91 2.16 4.63 11.36
CA LEU A 91 1.82 5.06 12.73
C LEU A 91 0.55 4.41 13.30
N GLU A 92 -0.40 3.97 12.46
CA GLU A 92 -1.58 3.24 12.93
C GLU A 92 -1.24 1.97 13.72
N PHE A 93 -0.05 1.39 13.49
CA PHE A 93 0.43 0.18 14.18
C PHE A 93 1.34 0.46 15.38
N GLU A 94 1.57 1.73 15.76
CA GLU A 94 2.38 2.06 16.94
C GLU A 94 1.76 1.49 18.22
N VAL A 95 0.43 1.56 18.36
CA VAL A 95 -0.30 0.99 19.49
C VAL A 95 -0.29 -0.54 19.52
N HIS A 96 0.06 -1.19 18.41
CA HIS A 96 0.19 -2.64 18.29
C HIS A 96 1.58 -3.13 18.69
N ARG A 97 2.61 -2.27 18.68
CA ARG A 97 4.00 -2.65 19.01
C ARG A 97 4.14 -3.40 20.35
N PRO A 98 3.47 -3.00 21.45
CA PRO A 98 3.56 -3.76 22.70
C PRO A 98 3.08 -5.22 22.58
N LEU A 99 2.10 -5.49 21.71
CA LEU A 99 1.65 -6.85 21.43
C LEU A 99 2.62 -7.59 20.51
N TYR A 100 3.18 -6.88 19.52
CA TYR A 100 4.24 -7.41 18.65
C TYR A 100 5.42 -7.93 19.49
N ASP A 101 5.93 -7.11 20.41
CA ASP A 101 7.04 -7.47 21.29
C ASP A 101 6.62 -8.60 22.26
N TRP A 102 5.42 -8.51 22.84
CA TRP A 102 4.90 -9.54 23.75
C TRP A 102 4.86 -10.93 23.11
N VAL A 103 4.45 -11.05 21.83
CA VAL A 103 4.42 -12.35 21.16
C VAL A 103 5.84 -12.91 21.03
N LEU A 104 6.80 -12.09 20.59
CA LEU A 104 8.19 -12.50 20.40
C LEU A 104 8.89 -12.89 21.72
N ASP A 105 8.59 -12.19 22.81
CA ASP A 105 9.15 -12.45 24.14
C ASP A 105 8.64 -13.76 24.76
N ASN A 106 7.48 -14.26 24.32
CA ASN A 106 6.79 -15.40 24.94
C ASN A 106 6.82 -16.69 24.12
N VAL A 107 7.49 -16.69 22.97
CA VAL A 107 7.63 -17.86 22.11
C VAL A 107 9.08 -18.04 21.68
N GLU A 108 9.45 -19.26 21.29
CA GLU A 108 10.78 -19.52 20.74
C GLU A 108 10.86 -18.94 19.31
N VAL A 109 11.77 -17.99 19.11
CA VAL A 109 11.92 -17.22 17.88
C VAL A 109 13.37 -17.18 17.41
N HIS A 110 13.58 -17.09 16.09
CA HIS A 110 14.93 -17.06 15.51
C HIS A 110 15.65 -15.72 15.75
N CYS A 111 14.89 -14.63 15.64
CA CYS A 111 15.35 -13.30 15.98
C CYS A 111 14.19 -12.48 16.58
N HIS A 112 14.54 -11.33 17.15
CA HIS A 112 13.58 -10.35 17.64
C HIS A 112 13.63 -9.09 16.76
N PRO A 113 12.88 -9.03 15.64
CA PRO A 113 12.86 -7.87 14.76
C PRO A 113 12.35 -6.62 15.48
N ARG A 114 12.84 -5.45 15.08
CA ARG A 114 12.39 -4.17 15.65
C ARG A 114 11.33 -3.52 14.77
N GLN A 115 10.13 -3.29 15.32
CA GLN A 115 9.12 -2.48 14.64
C GLN A 115 9.48 -0.98 14.70
N ILE A 116 9.38 -0.30 13.56
CA ILE A 116 9.61 1.15 13.42
C ILE A 116 8.51 1.75 12.56
N GLU A 117 7.82 2.73 13.11
CA GLU A 117 6.65 3.34 12.47
C GLU A 117 7.00 4.67 11.81
N PHE A 118 6.33 4.99 10.70
CA PHE A 118 6.39 6.28 10.04
C PHE A 118 5.00 6.77 9.63
N ALA A 119 4.84 8.07 9.45
CA ALA A 119 3.58 8.67 9.01
C ALA A 119 3.26 8.22 7.59
N ARG A 120 2.03 7.75 7.39
CA ARG A 120 1.55 7.42 6.04
C ARG A 120 1.49 8.65 5.15
N LEU A 121 1.67 8.44 3.85
CA LEU A 121 1.39 9.46 2.86
C LEU A 121 -0.11 9.80 2.85
N ASN A 122 -0.41 11.10 2.87
CA ASN A 122 -1.70 11.66 2.51
C ASN A 122 -1.48 12.77 1.48
N LEU A 123 -2.27 12.76 0.41
CA LEU A 123 -2.19 13.73 -0.68
C LEU A 123 -3.44 14.61 -0.69
N THR A 124 -3.27 15.91 -0.99
CA THR A 124 -4.40 16.80 -1.29
C THR A 124 -5.13 16.34 -2.58
N TYR A 125 -6.40 16.72 -2.71
CA TYR A 125 -7.23 16.49 -3.90
C TYR A 125 -7.39 15.02 -4.34
N THR A 126 -7.07 14.05 -3.48
CA THR A 126 -7.24 12.63 -3.78
C THR A 126 -7.57 11.81 -2.53
N VAL A 127 -7.94 10.55 -2.73
CA VAL A 127 -8.25 9.59 -1.66
C VAL A 127 -7.34 8.38 -1.79
N LEU A 128 -6.67 8.01 -0.70
CA LEU A 128 -5.77 6.83 -0.67
C LEU A 128 -6.38 5.62 0.03
N SER A 129 -7.60 5.76 0.56
CA SER A 129 -8.31 4.64 1.21
C SER A 129 -8.77 3.64 0.16
N LYS A 130 -8.31 2.39 0.27
CA LYS A 130 -8.75 1.28 -0.60
C LYS A 130 -10.26 1.15 -0.69
N ARG A 131 -10.98 1.37 0.42
CA ARG A 131 -12.45 1.34 0.43
C ARG A 131 -13.06 2.43 -0.44
N LYS A 132 -12.58 3.67 -0.34
CA LYS A 132 -13.07 4.80 -1.16
C LYS A 132 -12.71 4.60 -2.64
N LEU A 133 -11.51 4.09 -2.92
CA LEU A 133 -11.10 3.77 -4.28
C LEU A 133 -11.95 2.64 -4.90
N LEU A 134 -12.32 1.64 -4.10
CA LEU A 134 -13.24 0.59 -4.54
C LEU A 134 -14.64 1.15 -4.83
N SER A 135 -15.16 2.07 -4.01
CA SER A 135 -16.43 2.75 -4.28
C SER A 135 -16.40 3.51 -5.61
N LEU A 136 -15.31 4.24 -5.91
CA LEU A 136 -15.16 4.94 -7.20
C LEU A 136 -15.29 3.99 -8.40
N LEU A 137 -14.72 2.79 -8.29
CA LEU A 137 -14.79 1.76 -9.32
C LEU A 137 -16.20 1.14 -9.41
N GLN A 138 -16.77 0.74 -8.28
CA GLN A 138 -18.07 0.07 -8.22
C GLN A 138 -19.22 0.98 -8.68
N GLU A 139 -19.11 2.28 -8.44
CA GLU A 139 -20.08 3.29 -8.87
C GLU A 139 -19.82 3.80 -10.30
N GLY A 140 -18.76 3.34 -10.97
CA GLY A 140 -18.48 3.68 -12.36
C GLY A 140 -17.94 5.10 -12.60
N HIS A 141 -17.35 5.74 -11.57
CA HIS A 141 -16.75 7.08 -11.73
C HIS A 141 -15.39 7.05 -12.45
N VAL A 142 -14.76 5.87 -12.52
CA VAL A 142 -13.47 5.61 -13.17
C VAL A 142 -13.54 4.30 -13.97
N ASP A 143 -12.70 4.18 -15.01
CA ASP A 143 -12.72 3.05 -15.94
C ASP A 143 -12.14 1.75 -15.35
N GLY A 144 -11.34 1.87 -14.29
CA GLY A 144 -10.57 0.75 -13.75
C GLY A 144 -9.60 1.16 -12.64
N TRP A 145 -8.92 0.17 -12.06
CA TRP A 145 -7.82 0.41 -11.12
C TRP A 145 -6.61 1.10 -11.77
N ASP A 146 -6.49 1.05 -13.08
CA ASP A 146 -5.45 1.68 -13.88
C ASP A 146 -5.92 2.97 -14.56
N ASP A 147 -7.11 3.48 -14.25
CA ASP A 147 -7.58 4.76 -14.78
C ASP A 147 -6.55 5.88 -14.49
N PRO A 148 -6.18 6.72 -15.48
CA PRO A 148 -5.19 7.78 -15.30
C PRO A 148 -5.50 8.77 -14.15
N ARG A 149 -6.76 8.88 -13.72
CA ARG A 149 -7.20 9.73 -12.61
C ARG A 149 -7.00 9.08 -11.23
N MET A 150 -6.79 7.77 -11.19
CA MET A 150 -6.62 7.02 -9.95
C MET A 150 -5.21 7.24 -9.35
N PRO A 151 -5.09 7.39 -8.02
CA PRO A 151 -3.79 7.53 -7.34
C PRO A 151 -3.08 6.17 -7.17
N THR A 152 -3.46 5.15 -7.94
CA THR A 152 -2.82 3.85 -7.96
C THR A 152 -1.53 3.92 -8.76
N VAL A 153 -0.56 3.05 -8.47
CA VAL A 153 0.68 2.99 -9.24
C VAL A 153 0.41 2.67 -10.71
N SER A 154 -0.57 1.80 -11.00
CA SER A 154 -1.01 1.49 -12.36
C SER A 154 -1.65 2.69 -13.06
N GLY A 155 -2.49 3.45 -12.36
CA GLY A 155 -3.13 4.67 -12.88
C GLY A 155 -2.12 5.76 -13.19
N LEU A 156 -1.21 6.04 -12.26
CA LEU A 156 -0.11 6.99 -12.47
C LEU A 156 0.77 6.57 -13.65
N ARG A 157 1.10 5.28 -13.77
CA ARG A 157 1.86 4.75 -14.92
C ARG A 157 1.11 5.00 -16.24
N ARG A 158 -0.19 4.70 -16.31
CA ARG A 158 -1.01 4.95 -17.51
C ARG A 158 -1.15 6.44 -17.83
N ARG A 159 -1.16 7.31 -16.81
CA ARG A 159 -1.15 8.77 -16.94
C ARG A 159 0.17 9.32 -17.51
N GLY A 160 1.25 8.53 -17.48
CA GLY A 160 2.57 8.92 -17.98
C GLY A 160 3.57 9.31 -16.89
N TYR A 161 3.29 9.01 -15.62
CA TYR A 161 4.31 9.13 -14.57
C TYR A 161 5.42 8.09 -14.77
N THR A 162 6.66 8.51 -14.53
CA THR A 162 7.81 7.62 -14.63
C THR A 162 8.14 7.02 -13.26
N PRO A 163 8.79 5.84 -13.22
CA PRO A 163 9.31 5.30 -11.98
C PRO A 163 10.30 6.25 -11.29
N ALA A 164 11.07 7.01 -12.07
CA ALA A 164 12.05 7.97 -11.56
C ALA A 164 11.36 9.15 -10.85
N SER A 165 10.30 9.72 -11.44
CA SER A 165 9.57 10.82 -10.83
C SER A 165 8.91 10.43 -9.51
N ILE A 166 8.34 9.21 -9.42
CA ILE A 166 7.70 8.72 -8.19
C ILE A 166 8.75 8.52 -7.08
N ARG A 167 9.91 7.92 -7.41
CA ARG A 167 11.01 7.77 -6.43
C ARG A 167 11.56 9.12 -5.99
N SER A 168 11.68 10.08 -6.91
CA SER A 168 12.10 11.45 -6.59
C SER A 168 11.12 12.11 -5.63
N PHE A 169 9.82 12.04 -5.92
CA PHE A 169 8.75 12.50 -5.04
C PHE A 169 8.87 11.89 -3.63
N CYS A 170 9.01 10.57 -3.52
CA CYS A 170 9.17 9.88 -2.23
C CYS A 170 10.41 10.36 -1.45
N LYS A 171 11.53 10.65 -2.14
CA LYS A 171 12.74 11.21 -1.51
C LYS A 171 12.50 12.64 -1.01
N THR A 172 11.78 13.46 -1.77
CA THR A 172 11.52 14.86 -1.42
C THR A 172 10.60 15.00 -0.22
N ILE A 173 9.56 14.17 -0.10
CA ILE A 173 8.64 14.23 1.06
C ILE A 173 9.29 13.70 2.35
N GLY A 174 10.30 12.84 2.22
CA GLY A 174 10.98 12.21 3.34
C GLY A 174 10.09 11.24 4.14
N LEU A 175 10.64 10.77 5.26
CA LEU A 175 9.96 9.90 6.21
C LEU A 175 10.02 10.55 7.59
N THR A 176 8.86 10.76 8.21
CA THR A 176 8.76 11.36 9.55
C THR A 176 7.71 10.62 10.38
N LYS A 177 7.67 10.87 11.69
CA LYS A 177 6.59 10.41 12.59
C LYS A 177 5.43 11.41 12.71
N PHE A 178 5.39 12.45 11.89
CA PHE A 178 4.35 13.48 11.94
C PHE A 178 3.39 13.34 10.77
N ASN A 179 2.10 13.23 11.06
CA ASN A 179 1.08 13.23 10.03
C ASN A 179 1.09 14.57 9.29
N SER A 180 1.30 14.51 7.98
CA SER A 180 1.30 15.67 7.10
C SER A 180 0.41 15.41 5.90
N LEU A 181 -0.12 16.51 5.35
CA LEU A 181 -0.87 16.50 4.10
C LEU A 181 0.03 17.09 3.03
N THR A 182 0.49 16.25 2.10
CA THR A 182 1.35 16.66 1.00
C THR A 182 0.52 17.19 -0.15
N ASP A 183 0.91 18.33 -0.71
CA ASP A 183 0.23 18.87 -1.89
C ASP A 183 0.51 18.01 -3.14
N VAL A 184 -0.54 17.66 -3.88
CA VAL A 184 -0.42 16.98 -5.19
C VAL A 184 0.45 17.77 -6.17
N ALA A 185 0.54 19.10 -6.03
CA ALA A 185 1.42 19.93 -6.84
C ALA A 185 2.90 19.52 -6.73
N LEU A 186 3.34 18.95 -5.60
CA LEU A 186 4.69 18.43 -5.43
C LEU A 186 4.92 17.15 -6.25
N LEU A 187 3.92 16.27 -6.30
CA LEU A 187 3.95 15.07 -7.15
C LEU A 187 4.00 15.45 -8.63
N GLU A 188 3.19 16.44 -9.04
CA GLU A 188 3.24 16.96 -10.41
C GLU A 188 4.56 17.66 -10.74
N HIS A 189 5.17 18.34 -9.75
CA HIS A 189 6.49 18.93 -9.92
C HIS A 189 7.54 17.85 -10.22
N SER A 190 7.54 16.74 -9.48
CA SER A 190 8.51 15.64 -9.70
C SER A 190 8.42 15.05 -11.10
N ILE A 191 7.23 14.86 -11.68
CA ILE A 191 7.10 14.37 -13.06
C ILE A 191 7.46 15.44 -14.09
N ARG A 192 7.14 16.72 -13.85
CA ARG A 192 7.54 17.80 -14.75
C ARG A 192 9.06 17.93 -14.83
N GLN A 193 9.79 17.78 -13.73
CA GLN A 193 11.26 17.79 -13.76
C GLN A 193 11.81 16.64 -14.60
N ASP A 194 11.36 15.42 -14.33
CA ASP A 194 11.83 14.23 -15.03
C ASP A 194 11.55 14.28 -16.54
N LEU A 195 10.32 14.64 -16.95
CA LEU A 195 9.97 14.74 -18.37
C LEU A 195 10.62 15.95 -19.07
N ASN A 196 10.88 17.04 -18.36
CA ASN A 196 11.58 18.18 -18.94
C ASN A 196 13.01 17.82 -19.38
N GLU A 197 13.66 16.94 -18.63
CA GLU A 197 15.01 16.47 -18.94
C GLU A 197 15.00 15.34 -19.98
N THR A 198 14.06 14.41 -19.88
CA THR A 198 14.11 13.15 -20.64
C THR A 198 13.22 13.11 -21.89
N ALA A 199 12.09 13.84 -21.92
CA ALA A 199 11.11 13.71 -22.99
C ALA A 199 11.48 14.55 -24.24
N GLU A 200 11.24 13.97 -25.41
CA GLU A 200 11.40 14.69 -26.68
C GLU A 200 10.22 15.64 -26.93
N ARG A 201 10.51 16.79 -27.53
CA ARG A 201 9.52 17.81 -27.87
C ARG A 201 8.85 17.45 -29.19
N ARG A 202 7.54 17.58 -29.23
CA ARG A 202 6.70 17.36 -30.43
C ARG A 202 5.70 18.50 -30.54
N LEU A 203 5.26 18.78 -31.76
CA LEU A 203 4.20 19.74 -32.02
C LEU A 203 2.89 18.98 -32.15
N ALA A 204 1.87 19.42 -31.41
CA ALA A 204 0.54 18.87 -31.49
C ALA A 204 -0.47 20.02 -31.41
N VAL A 205 -1.46 20.02 -32.31
CA VAL A 205 -2.56 20.99 -32.30
C VAL A 205 -3.80 20.28 -31.81
N LEU A 206 -4.15 20.48 -30.53
CA LEU A 206 -5.26 19.76 -29.90
C LEU A 206 -6.64 20.18 -30.46
N ARG A 207 -6.75 21.43 -30.90
CA ARG A 207 -7.97 22.01 -31.50
C ARG A 207 -7.58 22.73 -32.79
N PRO A 208 -7.55 22.03 -33.94
CA PRO A 208 -7.00 22.57 -35.18
C PRO A 208 -7.89 23.67 -35.75
N LEU A 209 -7.25 24.77 -36.13
CA LEU A 209 -7.85 25.83 -36.94
C LEU A 209 -7.04 25.94 -38.23
N LYS A 210 -7.72 25.89 -39.38
CA LYS A 210 -7.06 26.02 -40.68
C LYS A 210 -6.48 27.43 -40.81
N VAL A 211 -5.17 27.52 -41.03
CA VAL A 211 -4.46 28.76 -41.31
C VAL A 211 -4.01 28.72 -42.77
N VAL A 212 -4.19 29.83 -43.48
CA VAL A 212 -3.69 30.02 -44.85
C VAL A 212 -2.69 31.17 -44.83
N ILE A 213 -1.47 30.91 -45.28
CA ILE A 213 -0.43 31.92 -45.42
C ILE A 213 -0.52 32.47 -46.84
N THR A 214 -1.12 33.67 -46.99
CA THR A 214 -1.50 34.24 -48.30
C THR A 214 -0.31 34.64 -49.17
N ASN A 215 0.86 34.80 -48.59
CA ASN A 215 2.11 35.15 -49.26
C ASN A 215 3.06 33.94 -49.42
N PHE A 216 2.59 32.72 -49.16
CA PHE A 216 3.36 31.51 -49.39
C PHE A 216 2.94 30.86 -50.71
N GLU A 217 3.92 30.41 -51.49
CA GLU A 217 3.68 29.84 -52.82
C GLU A 217 2.85 28.55 -52.73
N GLU A 218 1.80 28.47 -53.56
CA GLU A 218 0.88 27.33 -53.55
C GLU A 218 1.58 26.05 -54.03
N GLY A 219 1.46 24.97 -53.27
CA GLY A 219 2.12 23.69 -53.56
C GLY A 219 3.59 23.60 -53.12
N LYS A 220 4.21 24.71 -52.67
CA LYS A 220 5.55 24.66 -52.07
C LYS A 220 5.51 23.96 -50.71
N VAL A 221 6.46 23.06 -50.45
CA VAL A 221 6.68 22.41 -49.16
C VAL A 221 8.06 22.79 -48.66
N GLU A 222 8.14 23.30 -47.43
CA GLU A 222 9.41 23.62 -46.77
C GLU A 222 9.59 22.70 -45.56
N GLN A 223 10.74 22.03 -45.54
CA GLN A 223 11.13 21.11 -44.48
C GLN A 223 11.93 21.90 -43.45
N LEU A 224 11.44 21.96 -42.20
CA LEU A 224 12.07 22.71 -41.13
C LEU A 224 12.68 21.74 -40.12
N GLU A 225 13.96 21.91 -39.83
CA GLU A 225 14.60 21.13 -38.76
C GLU A 225 14.17 21.65 -37.38
N ALA A 226 13.73 20.73 -36.52
CA ALA A 226 13.36 21.01 -35.15
C ALA A 226 14.19 20.14 -34.18
N VAL A 227 14.74 20.77 -33.14
CA VAL A 227 15.48 20.07 -32.08
C VAL A 227 14.53 19.18 -31.27
N ASN A 228 14.95 17.94 -30.97
CA ASN A 228 14.16 17.01 -30.17
C ASN A 228 14.18 17.36 -28.68
N ASN A 229 15.32 17.78 -28.13
CA ASN A 229 15.40 18.22 -26.75
C ASN A 229 16.41 19.37 -26.61
N PRO A 230 15.97 20.61 -26.30
CA PRO A 230 16.87 21.75 -26.17
C PRO A 230 17.93 21.59 -25.07
N LYS A 231 17.70 20.71 -24.08
CA LYS A 231 18.64 20.44 -22.98
C LYS A 231 19.54 19.23 -23.24
N ASN A 232 19.31 18.48 -24.31
CA ASN A 232 20.11 17.30 -24.66
C ASN A 232 20.53 17.35 -26.15
N PRO A 233 21.74 17.84 -26.45
CA PRO A 233 22.28 17.89 -27.81
C PRO A 233 22.33 16.52 -28.51
N GLU A 234 22.46 15.43 -27.75
CA GLU A 234 22.52 14.07 -28.30
C GLU A 234 21.14 13.52 -28.71
N ALA A 235 20.04 14.19 -28.33
CA ALA A 235 18.70 13.79 -28.74
C ALA A 235 18.41 14.03 -30.24
N GLY A 236 19.33 14.69 -30.94
CA GLY A 236 19.24 14.94 -32.38
C GLY A 236 18.12 15.91 -32.78
N THR A 237 17.87 15.94 -34.08
CA THR A 237 16.84 16.77 -34.72
C THR A 237 15.79 15.90 -35.41
N ARG A 238 14.70 16.53 -35.85
CA ARG A 238 13.68 15.93 -36.72
C ARG A 238 13.27 16.93 -37.79
N THR A 239 12.61 16.45 -38.81
CA THR A 239 12.03 17.25 -39.90
C THR A 239 10.54 16.93 -40.03
#